data_AF-A0A6V7Y2U3-F1
#
_entry.id   AF-A0A6V7Y2U3-F1
#
_cell.length_a   1.000
_cell.length_b   1.000
_cell.length_c   1.000
_cell.angle_alpha   90.00
_cell.angle_beta   90.00
_cell.angle_gamma   90.00
#
_symmetry.space_group_name_H-M   'P 1'
#
loop_
_entity.id
_entity.type
_entity.pdbx_description
1 polymer ?
#
loop_
_entity_poly.entity_id
_entity_poly.type
_entity_poly.pdbx_seq_one_letter_code
_entity_poly.pdbx_strand_id
1 'polypeptide(L)'
;MSSSAKFGFRPRALDVTRRLPIRIRKCRKRSPKIKRTVATAPTGMEKEEEMESHLQQAILAQKATSAGDSVKNHVIPTPKVTSLRDDEYNRIYPQDRGFQKNKKLIVFNDYVPFFLAQSSYNADSEDEEWLSSRRNINIDDFEHIIEKLEISSQNDIIRPRNARALLSRYDFGLVDDVYDYWLQKRQKAASSKKHPCPRLLSKIYSEISNSSRRDDSKSITNPYIAFRRRLDKVQTRKKQRTELSTYEKLLQINFVMNVQLY
;
A
#
# COMPACT_ATOMS: atom_id res chain seq x y z
N MET A 1 -32.88 -55.10 -9.35
CA MET A 1 -32.67 -54.01 -8.38
C MET A 1 -31.18 -53.94 -8.03
N SER A 2 -30.49 -52.87 -8.44
CA SER A 2 -29.04 -52.72 -8.29
C SER A 2 -28.72 -51.95 -7.01
N SER A 3 -28.06 -52.61 -6.06
CA SER A 3 -27.62 -52.03 -4.78
C SER A 3 -26.55 -50.95 -5.01
N SER A 4 -26.84 -49.69 -4.68
CA SER A 4 -25.83 -48.63 -4.66
C SER A 4 -24.98 -48.75 -3.39
N ALA A 5 -23.70 -49.09 -3.56
CA ALA A 5 -22.75 -49.12 -2.46
C ALA A 5 -22.50 -47.68 -1.95
N LYS A 6 -23.00 -47.39 -0.74
CA LYS A 6 -22.69 -46.14 -0.02
C LYS A 6 -21.24 -46.18 0.45
N PHE A 7 -20.36 -45.40 -0.20
CA PHE A 7 -19.00 -45.18 0.27
C PHE A 7 -19.01 -44.24 1.49
N GLY A 8 -19.01 -44.81 2.69
CA GLY A 8 -18.80 -44.09 3.94
C GLY A 8 -17.32 -43.77 4.15
N PHE A 9 -17.01 -42.51 4.46
CA PHE A 9 -15.67 -42.08 4.84
C PHE A 9 -15.42 -42.53 6.29
N ARG A 10 -14.61 -43.57 6.50
CA ARG A 10 -14.00 -43.84 7.82
C ARG A 10 -12.55 -43.39 7.77
N PRO A 11 -12.15 -42.35 8.50
CA PRO A 11 -10.73 -42.02 8.65
C PRO A 11 -10.06 -43.22 9.34
N ARG A 12 -9.15 -43.88 8.63
CA ARG A 12 -8.26 -44.90 9.21
C ARG A 12 -6.95 -44.20 9.58
N ALA A 13 -6.42 -44.54 10.76
CA ALA A 13 -5.13 -44.03 11.21
C ALA A 13 -4.00 -44.44 10.22
N LEU A 14 -3.00 -43.57 10.08
CA LEU A 14 -1.84 -43.79 9.23
C LEU A 14 -1.02 -44.96 9.76
N ASP A 15 -0.84 -45.98 8.92
CA ASP A 15 -0.01 -47.16 9.21
C ASP A 15 1.45 -46.86 8.86
N VAL A 16 2.28 -46.70 9.89
CA VAL A 16 3.71 -46.31 9.80
C VAL A 16 4.56 -47.40 9.14
N THR A 17 4.09 -48.66 9.12
CA THR A 17 4.82 -49.78 8.51
C THR A 17 4.63 -49.84 6.98
N ARG A 18 3.63 -49.14 6.45
CA ARG A 18 3.29 -49.17 5.04
C ARG A 18 4.12 -48.16 4.26
N ARG A 19 5.04 -48.65 3.41
CA ARG A 19 5.90 -47.81 2.57
C ARG A 19 5.05 -46.90 1.66
N LEU A 20 5.27 -45.59 1.76
CA LEU A 20 4.64 -44.56 0.93
C LEU A 20 5.26 -44.57 -0.49
N PRO A 21 4.46 -44.79 -1.55
CA PRO A 21 4.98 -44.70 -2.91
C PRO A 21 5.26 -43.24 -3.30
N ILE A 22 6.54 -42.90 -3.45
CA ILE A 22 7.00 -41.59 -3.97
C ILE A 22 6.89 -41.62 -5.49
N ARG A 23 6.09 -40.71 -6.07
CA ARG A 23 5.87 -40.65 -7.52
C ARG A 23 6.75 -39.58 -8.17
N ILE A 24 7.81 -40.01 -8.83
CA ILE A 24 8.63 -39.17 -9.71
C ILE A 24 7.85 -38.98 -11.02
N ARG A 25 7.61 -37.73 -11.41
CA ARG A 25 6.77 -37.35 -12.56
C ARG A 25 7.47 -37.67 -13.89
N LYS A 26 7.18 -38.83 -14.48
CA LYS A 26 7.07 -38.93 -15.96
C LYS A 26 5.59 -38.90 -16.33
N CYS A 27 5.22 -37.95 -17.16
CA CYS A 27 3.86 -37.59 -17.49
C CYS A 27 3.17 -38.65 -18.37
N ARG A 28 2.10 -39.33 -17.88
CA ARG A 28 0.92 -39.66 -18.71
C ARG A 28 -0.32 -40.09 -17.91
N LYS A 29 -1.46 -39.61 -18.45
CA LYS A 29 -2.92 -39.90 -18.33
C LYS A 29 -3.52 -40.17 -16.93
N ARG A 30 -4.45 -39.27 -16.55
CA ARG A 30 -5.18 -39.18 -15.27
C ARG A 30 -6.19 -40.33 -15.09
N SER A 31 -6.30 -40.80 -13.84
CA SER A 31 -7.37 -41.69 -13.34
C SER A 31 -8.75 -41.02 -13.35
N PRO A 32 -9.86 -41.79 -13.35
CA PRO A 32 -11.21 -41.24 -13.46
C PRO A 32 -11.60 -40.41 -12.23
N LYS A 33 -12.25 -39.27 -12.49
CA LYS A 33 -12.56 -38.23 -11.51
C LYS A 33 -13.84 -38.56 -10.75
N ILE A 34 -13.72 -38.76 -9.43
CA ILE A 34 -14.87 -38.83 -8.52
C ILE A 34 -15.37 -37.39 -8.30
N LYS A 35 -16.63 -37.12 -8.68
CA LYS A 35 -17.30 -35.84 -8.46
C LYS A 35 -17.52 -35.65 -6.96
N ARG A 36 -16.67 -34.85 -6.31
CA ARG A 36 -16.95 -34.30 -4.98
C ARG A 36 -17.57 -32.92 -5.17
N THR A 37 -18.77 -32.70 -4.66
CA THR A 37 -19.35 -31.37 -4.52
C THR A 37 -18.57 -30.63 -3.43
N VAL A 38 -17.91 -29.54 -3.82
CA VAL A 38 -17.23 -28.62 -2.89
C VAL A 38 -18.28 -27.62 -2.42
N ALA A 39 -18.49 -27.52 -1.10
CA ALA A 39 -19.32 -26.48 -0.53
C ALA A 39 -18.72 -25.11 -0.89
N THR A 40 -19.53 -24.23 -1.49
CA THR A 40 -19.15 -22.84 -1.74
C THR A 40 -19.07 -22.12 -0.40
N ALA A 41 -17.84 -21.93 0.10
CA ALA A 41 -17.60 -21.06 1.23
C ALA A 41 -17.93 -19.62 0.83
N PRO A 42 -18.60 -18.83 1.69
CA PRO A 42 -18.74 -17.41 1.47
C PRO A 42 -17.35 -16.77 1.52
N THR A 43 -16.95 -16.12 0.44
CA THR A 43 -15.61 -15.59 0.20
C THR A 43 -15.26 -14.40 1.09
N GLY A 44 -16.20 -13.89 1.89
CA GLY A 44 -16.01 -12.71 2.73
C GLY A 44 -15.76 -11.42 1.93
N MET A 45 -15.90 -11.49 0.60
CA MET A 45 -15.71 -10.41 -0.36
C MET A 45 -17.07 -9.78 -0.72
N GLU A 46 -17.07 -8.50 -1.04
CA GLU A 46 -18.30 -7.83 -1.49
C GLU A 46 -18.70 -8.32 -2.89
N LYS A 47 -20.00 -8.37 -3.18
CA LYS A 47 -20.57 -8.89 -4.44
C LYS A 47 -19.96 -8.24 -5.69
N GLU A 48 -19.54 -6.99 -5.62
CA GLU A 48 -18.91 -6.26 -6.73
C GLU A 48 -17.46 -6.70 -6.98
N GLU A 49 -16.74 -7.08 -5.93
CA GLU A 49 -15.37 -7.61 -6.02
C GLU A 49 -15.39 -9.05 -6.56
N GLU A 50 -16.41 -9.83 -6.19
CA GLU A 50 -16.68 -11.16 -6.77
C GLU A 50 -17.07 -11.10 -8.26
N MET A 51 -17.43 -9.91 -8.76
CA MET A 51 -17.70 -9.65 -10.17
C MET A 51 -16.48 -9.21 -10.98
N GLU A 52 -15.29 -9.14 -10.39
CA GLU A 52 -14.08 -8.80 -11.12
C GLU A 52 -13.81 -9.81 -12.25
N SER A 53 -13.59 -9.31 -13.46
CA SER A 53 -13.46 -10.14 -14.67
C SER A 53 -12.33 -11.17 -14.57
N HIS A 54 -11.17 -10.79 -14.03
CA HIS A 54 -10.03 -11.70 -13.87
C HIS A 54 -10.30 -12.79 -12.83
N LEU A 55 -10.93 -12.45 -11.71
CA LEU A 55 -11.34 -13.42 -10.69
C LEU A 55 -12.37 -14.41 -11.26
N GLN A 56 -13.37 -13.90 -12.00
CA GLN A 56 -14.35 -14.74 -12.68
C GLN A 56 -13.71 -15.67 -13.71
N GLN A 57 -12.78 -15.17 -14.53
CA GLN A 57 -12.04 -15.98 -15.51
C GLN A 57 -11.22 -17.08 -14.83
N ALA A 58 -10.55 -16.77 -13.70
CA ALA A 58 -9.80 -17.76 -12.92
C ALA A 58 -10.72 -18.84 -12.32
N ILE A 59 -11.85 -18.44 -11.74
CA ILE A 59 -12.86 -19.36 -11.16
C ILE A 59 -13.45 -20.26 -12.25
N LEU A 60 -13.80 -19.68 -13.41
CA LEU A 60 -14.34 -20.42 -14.56
C LEU A 60 -13.31 -21.43 -15.10
N ALA A 61 -12.04 -21.03 -15.22
CA ALA A 61 -10.96 -21.92 -15.64
C ALA A 61 -10.74 -23.09 -14.65
N GLN A 62 -10.83 -22.82 -13.34
CA GLN A 62 -10.72 -23.86 -12.30
C GLN A 62 -11.91 -24.84 -12.33
N LYS A 63 -13.14 -24.32 -12.52
CA LYS A 63 -14.35 -25.15 -12.68
C LYS A 63 -14.28 -26.04 -13.92
N ALA A 64 -13.85 -25.48 -15.07
CA ALA A 64 -13.69 -26.25 -16.31
C ALA A 64 -12.62 -27.35 -16.20
N THR A 65 -11.48 -27.05 -15.57
CA THR A 65 -10.41 -28.03 -15.29
C THR A 65 -10.92 -29.17 -14.38
N SER A 66 -11.77 -28.84 -13.41
CA SER A 66 -12.40 -29.82 -12.51
C SER A 66 -13.39 -30.71 -13.23
N ALA A 67 -14.18 -30.14 -14.15
CA ALA A 67 -15.22 -30.84 -14.92
C ALA A 67 -14.68 -31.86 -15.94
N GLY A 68 -13.49 -31.67 -16.51
CA GLY A 68 -12.97 -32.61 -17.53
C GLY A 68 -12.36 -31.95 -18.74
N ASP A 69 -12.75 -30.71 -19.04
CA ASP A 69 -12.35 -30.04 -20.26
C ASP A 69 -10.90 -29.54 -20.18
N SER A 70 -10.14 -29.84 -21.23
CA SER A 70 -8.79 -29.31 -21.43
C SER A 70 -8.88 -27.88 -21.93
N VAL A 71 -9.06 -26.93 -21.02
CA VAL A 71 -8.97 -25.51 -21.36
C VAL A 71 -7.50 -25.19 -21.70
N LYS A 72 -7.22 -24.92 -22.98
CA LYS A 72 -5.87 -24.58 -23.48
C LYS A 72 -5.32 -23.28 -22.88
N ASN A 73 -6.20 -22.39 -22.43
CA ASN A 73 -5.85 -21.06 -21.91
C ASN A 73 -5.85 -21.04 -20.38
N HIS A 74 -5.01 -21.89 -19.77
CA HIS A 74 -4.77 -21.88 -18.32
C HIS A 74 -3.36 -21.37 -17.97
N VAL A 75 -2.70 -20.67 -18.90
CA VAL A 75 -1.38 -20.09 -18.63
C VAL A 75 -1.61 -18.81 -17.83
N ILE A 76 -1.13 -18.80 -16.58
CA ILE A 76 -1.07 -17.59 -15.76
C ILE A 76 -0.20 -16.59 -16.54
N PRO A 77 -0.73 -15.42 -16.94
CA PRO A 77 0.04 -14.45 -17.67
C PRO A 77 1.22 -14.01 -16.80
N THR A 78 2.43 -14.32 -17.26
CA THR A 78 3.67 -13.86 -16.61
C THR A 78 4.03 -12.52 -17.23
N PRO A 79 4.15 -11.43 -16.46
CA PRO A 79 4.53 -10.13 -17.01
C PRO A 79 5.93 -10.21 -17.63
N LYS A 80 6.13 -9.48 -18.73
CA LYS A 80 7.44 -9.37 -19.36
C LYS A 80 8.37 -8.58 -18.45
N VAL A 81 9.57 -9.08 -18.20
CA VAL A 81 10.61 -8.37 -17.46
C VAL A 81 11.44 -7.56 -18.44
N THR A 82 11.57 -6.26 -18.19
CA THR A 82 12.47 -5.37 -18.92
C THR A 82 13.75 -5.18 -18.12
N SER A 83 14.90 -5.41 -18.75
CA SER A 83 16.21 -5.14 -18.13
C SER A 83 16.50 -3.64 -18.17
N LEU A 84 16.92 -3.09 -17.03
CA LEU A 84 17.45 -1.73 -16.92
C LEU A 84 18.95 -1.75 -17.27
N ARG A 85 19.51 -0.63 -17.73
CA ARG A 85 20.95 -0.49 -17.92
C ARG A 85 21.67 -0.42 -16.57
N ASP A 86 22.79 -1.11 -16.45
CA ASP A 86 23.57 -1.15 -15.19
C ASP A 86 24.07 0.24 -14.76
N ASP A 87 24.39 1.11 -15.72
CA ASP A 87 24.85 2.49 -15.44
C ASP A 87 23.76 3.34 -14.74
N GLU A 88 22.53 3.27 -15.25
CA GLU A 88 21.38 3.99 -14.68
C GLU A 88 21.04 3.44 -13.29
N TYR A 89 21.11 2.11 -13.11
CA TYR A 89 20.90 1.47 -11.83
C TYR A 89 21.94 1.89 -10.79
N ASN A 90 23.23 1.82 -11.13
CA ASN A 90 24.33 2.17 -10.24
C ASN A 90 24.33 3.65 -9.86
N ARG A 91 23.84 4.53 -10.75
CA ARG A 91 23.64 5.96 -10.47
C ARG A 91 22.59 6.19 -9.38
N ILE A 92 21.46 5.48 -9.43
CA ILE A 92 20.32 5.66 -8.49
C ILE A 92 20.59 4.92 -7.17
N TYR A 93 21.22 3.75 -7.25
CA TYR A 93 21.57 2.90 -6.12
C TYR A 93 23.08 2.69 -6.05
N PRO A 94 23.84 3.65 -5.51
CA PRO A 94 25.27 3.46 -5.28
C PRO A 94 25.47 2.21 -4.40
N GLN A 95 26.24 1.23 -4.88
CA GLN A 95 26.41 -0.06 -4.22
C GLN A 95 27.14 0.04 -2.88
N ASP A 96 27.80 1.18 -2.63
CA ASP A 96 28.74 1.36 -1.53
C ASP A 96 28.13 2.05 -0.29
N ARG A 97 26.83 1.86 -0.02
CA ARG A 97 26.18 2.41 1.21
C ARG A 97 26.64 1.73 2.52
N GLY A 98 27.79 1.06 2.51
CA GLY A 98 28.42 0.50 3.71
C GLY A 98 27.53 -0.45 4.50
N PHE A 99 26.55 -1.11 3.86
CA PHE A 99 25.62 -1.98 4.57
C PHE A 99 26.35 -3.23 5.08
N GLN A 100 26.79 -3.17 6.34
CA GLN A 100 27.53 -4.25 6.96
C GLN A 100 26.61 -5.43 7.23
N LYS A 101 26.92 -6.56 6.60
CA LYS A 101 26.19 -7.81 6.82
C LYS A 101 26.51 -8.34 8.22
N ASN A 102 25.63 -8.03 9.16
CA ASN A 102 25.75 -8.52 10.54
C ASN A 102 25.37 -10.01 10.63
N LYS A 103 26.00 -10.73 11.58
CA LYS A 103 25.69 -12.15 11.86
C LYS A 103 24.34 -12.35 12.55
N LYS A 104 23.76 -11.28 13.13
CA LYS A 104 22.45 -11.28 13.78
C LYS A 104 21.38 -10.78 12.81
N LEU A 105 20.14 -11.19 13.02
CA LEU A 105 18.99 -10.65 12.29
C LEU A 105 18.82 -9.16 12.58
N ILE A 106 18.38 -8.41 11.57
CA ILE A 106 18.06 -6.99 11.70
C ILE A 106 16.82 -6.87 12.57
N VAL A 107 16.93 -6.16 13.68
CA VAL A 107 15.78 -5.76 14.51
C VAL A 107 15.50 -4.30 14.18
N PHE A 108 14.36 -4.04 13.56
CA PHE A 108 13.92 -2.70 13.19
C PHE A 108 12.79 -2.28 14.13
N ASN A 109 13.00 -1.23 14.92
CA ASN A 109 12.02 -0.72 15.89
C ASN A 109 11.85 0.80 15.79
N ASP A 110 11.86 1.35 14.59
CA ASP A 110 11.55 2.76 14.38
C ASP A 110 10.03 2.95 14.29
N TYR A 111 9.48 3.63 15.29
CA TYR A 111 8.06 4.00 15.35
C TYR A 111 7.71 5.10 14.33
N VAL A 112 8.71 5.87 13.90
CA VAL A 112 8.58 6.88 12.84
C VAL A 112 9.26 6.32 11.59
N PRO A 113 8.49 5.95 10.57
CA PRO A 113 9.09 5.52 9.32
C PRO A 113 10.03 6.60 8.76
N PHE A 114 11.21 6.20 8.29
CA PHE A 114 12.24 7.14 7.80
C PHE A 114 11.72 8.11 6.72
N PHE A 115 10.72 7.68 5.93
CA PHE A 115 10.10 8.49 4.89
C PHE A 115 9.25 9.65 5.43
N LEU A 116 8.91 9.67 6.72
CA LEU A 116 8.27 10.83 7.36
C LEU A 116 9.28 11.90 7.81
N ALA A 117 10.58 11.55 7.88
CA ALA A 117 11.63 12.50 8.21
C ALA A 117 12.14 13.27 6.98
N GLN A 118 11.93 12.71 5.79
CA GLN A 118 12.21 13.39 4.52
C GLN A 118 11.03 14.25 4.11
N SER A 119 11.30 15.30 3.35
CA SER A 119 10.25 16.14 2.79
C SER A 119 9.41 15.36 1.79
N SER A 120 8.10 15.55 1.85
CA SER A 120 7.14 14.86 0.99
C SER A 120 7.18 15.36 -0.46
N TYR A 121 7.74 16.55 -0.68
CA TYR A 121 7.93 17.12 -2.00
C TYR A 121 9.27 16.66 -2.56
N ASN A 122 9.28 16.17 -3.80
CA ASN A 122 10.50 15.87 -4.54
C ASN A 122 10.59 16.82 -5.72
N ALA A 123 11.75 17.45 -5.90
CA ALA A 123 12.00 18.33 -7.04
C ALA A 123 11.88 17.57 -8.36
N ASP A 124 11.22 18.18 -9.35
CA ASP A 124 11.15 17.66 -10.71
C ASP A 124 12.19 18.31 -11.63
N SER A 125 12.21 17.92 -12.91
CA SER A 125 13.16 18.48 -13.87
C SER A 125 13.00 20.00 -14.09
N GLU A 126 11.79 20.56 -13.91
CA GLU A 126 11.59 22.02 -14.00
C GLU A 126 12.20 22.72 -12.77
N ASP A 127 12.11 22.10 -11.59
CA ASP A 127 12.74 22.58 -10.37
C ASP A 127 14.28 22.54 -10.47
N GLU A 128 14.82 21.44 -11.00
CA GLU A 128 16.28 21.29 -11.20
C GLU A 128 16.83 22.37 -12.14
N GLU A 129 16.12 22.69 -13.22
CA GLU A 129 16.50 23.78 -14.13
C GLU A 129 16.44 25.15 -13.43
N TRP A 130 15.39 25.40 -12.64
CA TRP A 130 15.24 26.65 -11.88
C TRP A 130 16.35 26.81 -10.81
N LEU A 131 16.69 25.74 -10.10
CA LEU A 131 17.77 25.70 -9.12
C LEU A 131 19.14 25.87 -9.78
N SER A 132 19.37 25.26 -10.94
CA SER A 132 20.64 25.40 -11.68
C SER A 132 20.94 26.84 -12.10
N SER A 133 19.89 27.63 -12.32
CA SER A 133 19.97 29.05 -12.66
C SER A 133 20.30 29.94 -11.45
N ARG A 134 20.08 29.44 -10.22
CA ARG A 134 20.23 30.17 -8.95
C ARG A 134 21.19 29.41 -8.02
N ARG A 135 22.49 29.68 -8.15
CA ARG A 135 23.61 28.86 -7.64
C ARG A 135 23.73 28.64 -6.11
N ASN A 136 22.81 29.09 -5.28
CA ASN A 136 22.99 29.13 -3.82
C ASN A 136 21.87 28.45 -3.00
N ILE A 137 21.01 27.63 -3.62
CA ILE A 137 19.89 26.98 -2.91
C ILE A 137 20.15 25.48 -2.83
N ASN A 138 20.13 24.91 -1.62
CA ASN A 138 20.18 23.47 -1.43
C ASN A 138 18.83 22.84 -1.83
N ILE A 139 18.86 21.69 -2.49
CA ILE A 139 17.66 20.98 -2.94
C ILE A 139 16.77 20.57 -1.77
N ASP A 140 17.36 20.12 -0.66
CA ASP A 140 16.61 19.71 0.54
C ASP A 140 15.85 20.89 1.16
N ASP A 141 16.47 22.08 1.18
CA ASP A 141 15.86 23.29 1.73
C ASP A 141 14.72 23.78 0.83
N PHE A 142 14.91 23.71 -0.49
CA PHE A 142 13.88 24.02 -1.47
C PHE A 142 12.66 23.09 -1.32
N GLU A 143 12.89 21.78 -1.23
CA GLU A 143 11.84 20.77 -1.05
C GLU A 143 11.08 20.99 0.26
N HIS A 144 11.81 21.30 1.34
CA HIS A 144 11.21 21.59 2.63
C HIS A 144 10.33 22.85 2.61
N ILE A 145 10.81 23.92 1.97
CA ILE A 145 10.06 25.18 1.84
C ILE A 145 8.76 24.92 1.06
N ILE A 146 8.82 24.27 -0.10
CA ILE A 146 7.63 23.97 -0.91
C ILE A 146 6.66 23.07 -0.16
N GLU A 147 7.15 22.03 0.52
CA GLU A 147 6.30 21.16 1.33
C GLU A 147 5.51 21.94 2.38
N LYS A 148 6.17 22.82 3.14
CA LYS A 148 5.51 23.64 4.16
C LYS A 148 4.46 24.58 3.55
N LEU A 149 4.79 25.24 2.44
CA LEU A 149 3.85 26.11 1.73
C LEU A 149 2.62 25.34 1.26
N GLU A 150 2.81 24.14 0.70
CA GLU A 150 1.75 23.29 0.18
C GLU A 150 0.86 22.71 1.29
N ILE A 151 1.46 22.26 2.40
CA ILE A 151 0.71 21.75 3.57
C ILE A 151 -0.12 22.86 4.21
N SER A 152 0.41 24.07 4.29
CA SER A 152 -0.33 25.22 4.84
C SER A 152 -1.37 25.78 3.88
N SER A 153 -1.24 25.54 2.57
CA SER A 153 -2.14 26.07 1.53
C SER A 153 -3.25 25.11 1.09
N GLN A 154 -3.69 24.23 2.00
CA GLN A 154 -4.68 23.18 1.70
C GLN A 154 -6.02 23.73 1.20
N ASN A 155 -6.50 24.82 1.78
CA ASN A 155 -7.80 25.44 1.45
C ASN A 155 -7.60 26.77 0.73
N ASP A 156 -6.77 27.66 1.28
CA ASP A 156 -6.48 28.99 0.72
C ASP A 156 -4.98 29.19 0.49
N ILE A 157 -4.61 30.09 -0.43
CA ILE A 157 -3.20 30.47 -0.67
C ILE A 157 -2.68 31.22 0.57
N ILE A 158 -1.57 30.74 1.13
CA ILE A 158 -0.91 31.40 2.27
C ILE A 158 -0.38 32.78 1.85
N ARG A 159 -0.59 33.81 2.68
CA ARG A 159 -0.04 35.16 2.43
C ARG A 159 1.48 35.17 2.64
N PRO A 160 2.25 36.02 1.93
CA PRO A 160 3.72 36.05 2.04
C PRO A 160 4.22 36.35 3.47
N ARG A 161 3.51 37.20 4.23
CA ARG A 161 3.83 37.45 5.65
C ARG A 161 3.72 36.18 6.51
N ASN A 162 2.69 35.37 6.26
CA ASN A 162 2.47 34.13 7.01
C ASN A 162 3.46 33.05 6.57
N ALA A 163 3.84 33.03 5.28
CA ALA A 163 4.88 32.15 4.76
C ALA A 163 6.24 32.42 5.42
N ARG A 164 6.64 33.69 5.54
CA ARG A 164 7.88 34.08 6.25
C ARG A 164 7.86 33.66 7.72
N ALA A 165 6.72 33.85 8.41
CA ALA A 165 6.58 33.42 9.80
C ALA A 165 6.68 31.89 9.95
N LEU A 166 6.07 31.14 9.02
CA LEU A 166 6.13 29.67 8.99
C LEU A 166 7.56 29.16 8.77
N LEU A 167 8.33 29.86 7.94
CA LEU A 167 9.68 29.50 7.51
C LEU A 167 10.75 30.38 8.17
N SER A 168 10.55 30.74 9.44
CA SER A 168 11.46 31.63 10.20
C SER A 168 12.91 31.14 10.33
N ARG A 169 13.20 29.89 9.95
CA ARG A 169 14.55 29.32 9.95
C ARG A 169 15.37 29.69 8.71
N TYR A 170 14.73 30.13 7.64
CA TYR A 170 15.34 30.43 6.35
C TYR A 170 15.45 31.95 6.16
N ASP A 171 16.35 32.37 5.26
CA ASP A 171 16.44 33.77 4.86
C ASP A 171 15.15 34.23 4.17
N PHE A 172 14.69 35.44 4.48
CA PHE A 172 13.44 35.96 3.92
C PHE A 172 13.53 36.16 2.40
N GLY A 173 14.71 36.51 1.87
CA GLY A 173 14.92 36.63 0.42
C GLY A 173 14.74 35.29 -0.29
N LEU A 174 15.32 34.22 0.26
CA LEU A 174 15.14 32.86 -0.24
C LEU A 174 13.67 32.42 -0.22
N VAL A 175 12.98 32.65 0.90
CA VAL A 175 11.57 32.26 1.06
C VAL A 175 10.68 32.99 0.07
N ASP A 176 10.92 34.30 -0.14
CA ASP A 176 10.16 35.09 -1.12
C ASP A 176 10.38 34.57 -2.55
N ASP A 177 11.63 34.29 -2.92
CA ASP A 177 12.00 33.76 -4.23
C ASP A 177 11.34 32.41 -4.54
N VAL A 178 11.37 31.48 -3.58
CA VAL A 178 10.73 30.16 -3.72
C VAL A 178 9.20 30.30 -3.69
N TYR A 179 8.66 31.23 -2.90
CA TYR A 179 7.23 31.49 -2.82
C TYR A 179 6.65 31.98 -4.16
N ASP A 180 7.34 32.91 -4.83
CA ASP A 180 6.93 33.40 -6.16
C ASP A 180 6.97 32.28 -7.21
N TYR A 181 8.03 31.47 -7.19
CA TYR A 181 8.15 30.28 -8.04
C TYR A 181 7.02 29.27 -7.79
N TRP A 182 6.77 28.93 -6.52
CA TRP A 182 5.69 28.02 -6.10
C TRP A 182 4.32 28.52 -6.58
N LEU A 183 4.05 29.83 -6.45
CA LEU A 183 2.79 30.42 -6.91
C LEU A 183 2.61 30.27 -8.43
N GLN A 184 3.67 30.53 -9.20
CA GLN A 184 3.66 30.33 -10.66
C GLN A 184 3.42 28.86 -11.02
N LYS A 185 4.11 27.94 -10.35
CA LYS A 185 3.98 26.49 -10.57
C LYS A 185 2.55 26.01 -10.27
N ARG A 186 1.94 26.50 -9.19
CA ARG A 186 0.55 26.21 -8.84
C ARG A 186 -0.45 26.75 -9.86
N GLN A 187 -0.21 27.94 -10.42
CA GLN A 187 -1.05 28.52 -11.47
C GLN A 187 -0.98 27.71 -12.77
N LYS A 188 0.22 27.27 -13.17
CA LYS A 188 0.42 26.37 -14.32
C LYS A 188 -0.30 25.04 -14.12
N ALA A 189 -0.16 24.43 -12.94
CA ALA A 189 -0.83 23.18 -12.58
C ALA A 189 -2.37 23.31 -12.63
N ALA A 190 -2.91 24.42 -12.11
CA ALA A 190 -4.35 24.69 -12.15
C ALA A 190 -4.87 24.93 -13.59
N SER A 191 -4.05 25.51 -14.47
CA SER A 191 -4.42 25.82 -15.86
C SER A 191 -4.28 24.62 -16.81
N SER A 192 -3.67 23.53 -16.35
CA SER A 192 -3.45 22.32 -17.17
C SER A 192 -4.77 21.57 -17.39
N LYS A 193 -5.21 21.50 -18.66
CA LYS A 193 -6.42 20.77 -19.06
C LYS A 193 -6.34 19.25 -18.85
N LYS A 194 -5.12 18.69 -18.78
CA LYS A 194 -4.92 17.23 -18.65
C LYS A 194 -5.16 16.73 -17.23
N HIS A 195 -4.77 17.52 -16.22
CA HIS A 195 -4.97 17.21 -14.81
C HIS A 195 -5.19 18.52 -14.03
N PRO A 196 -6.44 18.97 -13.83
CA PRO A 196 -6.74 20.15 -13.03
C PRO A 196 -6.56 19.80 -11.54
N CYS A 197 -5.31 19.69 -11.12
CA CYS A 197 -4.90 19.51 -9.75
C CYS A 197 -4.24 20.81 -9.29
N PRO A 198 -4.92 21.66 -8.50
CA PRO A 198 -4.33 22.90 -7.98
C PRO A 198 -3.31 22.64 -6.86
N ARG A 199 -2.86 21.38 -6.69
CA ARG A 199 -1.95 20.93 -5.65
C ARG A 199 -0.75 20.25 -6.28
N LEU A 200 0.43 20.59 -5.79
CA LEU A 200 1.70 20.03 -6.27
C LEU A 200 1.99 18.67 -5.64
N LEU A 201 1.51 18.43 -4.42
CA LEU A 201 1.63 17.13 -3.74
C LEU A 201 0.51 16.19 -4.18
N SER A 202 0.88 15.11 -4.88
CA SER A 202 -0.04 14.05 -5.25
C SER A 202 -0.59 13.36 -4.00
N LYS A 203 -1.92 13.21 -3.92
CA LYS A 203 -2.58 12.49 -2.82
C LYS A 203 -3.35 11.31 -3.38
N ILE A 204 -3.25 10.18 -2.69
CA ILE A 204 -4.08 9.02 -2.97
C ILE A 204 -5.52 9.38 -2.60
N TYR A 205 -6.47 9.06 -3.49
CA TYR A 205 -7.88 9.26 -3.21
C TYR A 205 -8.32 8.27 -2.13
N SER A 206 -8.70 8.79 -0.97
CA SER A 206 -9.33 8.03 0.11
C SER A 206 -10.81 8.42 0.25
N GLU A 207 -11.61 7.56 0.88
CA GLU A 207 -13.04 7.83 1.14
C GLU A 207 -13.24 9.17 1.89
N ILE A 208 -12.35 9.47 2.85
CA ILE A 208 -12.40 10.68 3.68
C ILE A 208 -12.02 11.91 2.84
N SER A 209 -11.08 11.79 1.91
CA SER A 209 -10.71 12.91 1.02
C SER A 209 -11.83 13.33 0.07
N ASN A 210 -12.78 12.43 -0.21
CA ASN A 210 -13.98 12.72 -0.99
C ASN A 210 -15.18 13.20 -0.14
N SER A 211 -15.08 13.19 1.20
CA SER A 211 -16.20 13.56 2.09
C SER A 211 -16.66 15.02 2.01
N SER A 212 -15.96 15.89 1.28
CA SER A 212 -16.46 17.22 0.89
C SER A 212 -17.59 17.15 -0.16
N ARG A 213 -17.85 16.00 -0.77
CA ARG A 213 -18.99 15.75 -1.67
C ARG A 213 -19.83 14.65 -1.04
N ARG A 214 -20.66 15.06 -0.07
CA ARG A 214 -21.45 14.16 0.79
C ARG A 214 -22.53 13.33 0.08
N ASP A 215 -22.79 13.50 -1.22
CA ASP A 215 -24.04 13.03 -1.83
C ASP A 215 -23.91 12.27 -3.16
N ASP A 216 -22.82 11.52 -3.39
CA ASP A 216 -22.78 10.66 -4.58
C ASP A 216 -22.54 9.19 -4.23
N SER A 217 -23.61 8.41 -4.38
CA SER A 217 -23.64 6.95 -4.48
C SER A 217 -22.64 6.41 -5.52
N LYS A 218 -22.10 7.28 -6.40
CA LYS A 218 -21.02 7.02 -7.36
C LYS A 218 -19.61 6.94 -6.75
N SER A 219 -19.41 7.33 -5.49
CA SER A 219 -18.11 7.21 -4.81
C SER A 219 -17.69 5.75 -4.57
N ILE A 220 -18.61 4.80 -4.64
CA ILE A 220 -18.28 3.37 -4.57
C ILE A 220 -17.55 2.88 -5.84
N THR A 221 -17.85 3.48 -7.00
CA THR A 221 -17.40 3.01 -8.31
C THR A 221 -16.04 3.57 -8.77
N ASN A 222 -15.47 4.55 -8.08
CA ASN A 222 -14.19 5.13 -8.52
C ASN A 222 -13.03 4.13 -8.27
N PRO A 223 -12.37 3.60 -9.33
CA PRO A 223 -11.31 2.59 -9.18
C PRO A 223 -10.04 3.14 -8.53
N TYR A 224 -9.89 4.46 -8.41
CA TYR A 224 -8.74 5.10 -7.77
C TYR A 224 -8.89 5.29 -6.25
N ILE A 225 -10.03 4.92 -5.67
CA ILE A 225 -10.21 5.00 -4.20
C ILE A 225 -9.57 3.79 -3.54
N ALA A 226 -8.55 4.04 -2.72
CA ALA A 226 -7.82 3.02 -1.98
C ALA A 226 -7.97 3.19 -0.45
N PHE A 227 -7.56 2.16 0.30
CA PHE A 227 -7.46 2.18 1.77
C PHE A 227 -8.77 2.52 2.51
N ARG A 228 -9.90 1.96 2.07
CA ARG A 228 -11.20 2.11 2.77
C ARG A 228 -11.10 1.60 4.21
N ARG A 229 -11.51 2.42 5.18
CA ARG A 229 -11.50 2.06 6.59
C ARG A 229 -12.87 1.53 6.96
N ARG A 230 -13.02 0.20 6.89
CA ARG A 230 -14.16 -0.48 7.49
C ARG A 230 -13.93 -0.45 8.99
N LEU A 231 -14.75 0.31 9.73
CA LEU A 231 -14.77 0.18 11.17
C LEU A 231 -15.22 -1.24 11.49
N ASP A 232 -14.29 -2.08 11.95
CA ASP A 232 -14.66 -3.32 12.62
C ASP A 232 -15.67 -2.98 13.73
N LYS A 233 -16.67 -3.84 13.88
CA LYS A 233 -17.79 -3.66 14.82
C LYS A 233 -17.29 -3.00 16.09
N VAL A 234 -17.79 -1.80 16.38
CA VAL A 234 -17.44 -1.04 17.58
C VAL A 234 -17.62 -1.97 18.78
N GLN A 235 -16.52 -2.36 19.41
CA GLN A 235 -16.58 -3.20 20.59
C GLN A 235 -17.27 -2.38 21.69
N THR A 236 -18.37 -2.90 22.22
CA THR A 236 -19.06 -2.28 23.35
C THR A 236 -18.17 -2.32 24.61
N ARG A 237 -18.49 -1.47 25.60
CA ARG A 237 -17.71 -1.34 26.84
C ARG A 237 -17.44 -2.70 27.48
N LYS A 238 -16.20 -2.88 27.96
CA LYS A 238 -15.83 -4.05 28.75
C LYS A 238 -16.40 -3.87 30.16
N LYS A 239 -16.54 -4.98 30.91
CA LYS A 239 -16.97 -4.91 32.32
C LYS A 239 -15.97 -4.07 33.12
N GLN A 240 -16.45 -3.19 34.01
CA GLN A 240 -15.64 -2.26 34.81
C GLN A 240 -14.43 -2.93 35.50
N ARG A 241 -14.60 -4.15 36.02
CA ARG A 241 -13.51 -4.94 36.63
C ARG A 241 -12.38 -5.27 35.65
N THR A 242 -12.69 -5.50 34.38
CA THR A 242 -11.71 -5.74 33.31
C THR A 242 -11.00 -4.45 32.88
N GLU A 243 -11.71 -3.31 32.91
CA GLU A 243 -11.12 -2.00 32.64
C GLU A 243 -10.10 -1.63 33.72
N LEU A 244 -10.43 -1.81 35.01
CA LEU A 244 -9.50 -1.59 36.12
C LEU A 244 -8.23 -2.44 36.00
N SER A 245 -8.35 -3.74 35.72
CA SER A 245 -7.19 -4.61 35.51
C SER A 245 -6.36 -4.23 34.28
N THR A 246 -7.00 -3.73 33.21
CA THR A 246 -6.28 -3.22 32.03
C THR A 246 -5.53 -1.93 32.37
N TYR A 247 -6.15 -1.06 33.16
CA TYR A 247 -5.55 0.20 33.61
C TYR A 247 -4.33 -0.02 34.51
N GLU A 248 -4.39 -0.96 35.46
CA GLU A 248 -3.22 -1.34 36.27
C GLU A 248 -2.05 -1.82 35.41
N LYS A 249 -2.33 -2.65 34.39
CA LYS A 249 -1.31 -3.09 33.43
C LYS A 249 -0.72 -1.92 32.63
N LEU A 250 -1.53 -0.93 32.24
CA LEU A 250 -1.04 0.26 31.57
C LEU A 250 -0.13 1.10 32.48
N LEU A 251 -0.47 1.23 33.77
CA LEU A 251 0.40 1.90 34.75
C LEU A 251 1.72 1.17 34.93
N GLN A 252 1.70 -0.17 34.98
CA GLN A 252 2.92 -0.99 35.03
C GLN A 252 3.79 -0.79 33.78
N ILE A 253 3.19 -0.82 32.58
CA ILE A 253 3.92 -0.55 31.33
C ILE A 253 4.52 0.85 31.36
N ASN A 254 3.74 1.87 31.76
CA ASN A 254 4.21 3.24 31.84
C ASN A 254 5.40 3.38 32.81
N PHE A 255 5.32 2.74 33.97
CA PHE A 255 6.42 2.70 34.93
C PHE A 255 7.68 2.07 34.33
N VAL A 256 7.56 0.89 33.69
CA VAL A 256 8.71 0.20 33.06
C VAL A 256 9.33 1.06 31.95
N MET A 257 8.51 1.70 31.12
CA MET A 257 8.98 2.56 30.04
C MET A 257 9.73 3.80 30.55
N ASN A 258 9.28 4.42 31.65
CA ASN A 258 9.97 5.57 32.23
C ASN A 258 11.25 5.19 32.97
N VAL A 259 11.31 4.00 33.57
CA VAL A 259 12.52 3.49 34.23
C VAL A 259 13.61 3.14 33.22
N GLN A 260 13.26 2.74 31.99
CA GLN A 260 14.22 2.48 30.91
C GLN A 260 14.76 3.74 30.22
N LEU A 261 14.22 4.93 30.54
CA LEU A 261 14.65 6.22 29.98
C LEU A 261 15.67 6.97 30.86
N TYR A 262 16.04 6.40 32.02
CA TYR A 262 17.14 6.84 32.89
C TYR A 262 18.28 5.82 32.89
#